data_AF-A0A0U5HZ46-F1
#
_entry.id   AF-A0A0U5HZ46-F1
#
_cell.length_a   1.000
_cell.length_b   1.000
_cell.length_c   1.000
_cell.angle_alpha   90.00
_cell.angle_beta   90.00
_cell.angle_gamma   90.00
#
_symmetry.space_group_name_H-M   'P 1'
#
loop_
_entity.id
_entity.type
_entity.pdbx_description
1 polymer ?
#
loop_
_entity_poly.entity_id
_entity_poly.type
_entity_poly.pdbx_seq_one_letter_code
_entity_poly.pdbx_strand_id
1 'polypeptide(L)'
;MGLDDLEGFLRQKGAPELVTEIGTGTATFNTLVDAVAVSSSTVSSRLSEGVERDIFTVSHRPTKHGTEKRYELTVLGRRIYDWAEQTEFERKVRELRRLRHERDTSFEQLIGKLNRDMEIRKMVADSGPLEGEDVELPKGASLVQNEPSEEALREAKLERMEESLEPIADDQAEGSSE
;
A
#
# COMPACT_ATOMS: atom_id res chain seq x y z
N MET A 1 0.65 18.86 -33.89
CA MET A 1 0.12 18.59 -32.54
C MET A 1 0.04 19.90 -31.79
N GLY A 2 -1.09 20.23 -31.18
CA GLY A 2 -1.21 21.44 -30.36
C GLY A 2 -0.53 21.26 -29.01
N LEU A 3 -0.12 22.37 -28.37
CA LEU A 3 0.35 22.34 -26.98
C LEU A 3 -0.72 21.76 -26.03
N ASP A 4 -1.99 22.10 -26.28
CA ASP A 4 -3.14 21.64 -25.51
C ASP A 4 -3.32 20.11 -25.56
N ASP A 5 -2.96 19.49 -26.69
CA ASP A 5 -3.02 18.04 -26.84
C ASP A 5 -2.00 17.37 -25.92
N LEU A 6 -0.75 17.84 -25.94
CA LEU A 6 0.31 17.27 -25.13
C LEU A 6 0.07 17.48 -23.64
N GLU A 7 -0.36 18.68 -23.26
CA GLU A 7 -0.75 18.99 -21.88
C GLU A 7 -1.90 18.08 -21.42
N GLY A 8 -2.93 17.92 -22.26
CA GLY A 8 -4.06 17.06 -21.99
C GLY A 8 -3.66 15.62 -21.73
N PHE A 9 -2.66 15.10 -22.44
CA PHE A 9 -2.09 13.78 -22.18
C PHE A 9 -1.34 13.72 -20.85
N LEU A 10 -0.42 14.65 -20.59
CA LEU A 10 0.43 14.62 -19.39
C LEU A 10 -0.36 14.83 -18.09
N ARG A 11 -1.52 15.50 -18.14
CA ARG A 11 -2.43 15.63 -17.00
C ARG A 11 -3.13 14.34 -16.62
N GLN A 12 -3.15 13.36 -17.51
CA GLN A 12 -3.80 12.09 -17.23
C GLN A 12 -2.98 11.26 -16.25
N LYS A 13 -3.67 10.66 -15.28
CA LYS A 13 -3.05 9.73 -14.33
C LYS A 13 -2.30 8.62 -15.07
N GLY A 14 -1.07 8.34 -14.65
CA GLY A 14 -0.21 7.32 -15.24
C GLY A 14 0.66 7.81 -16.39
N ALA A 15 0.24 8.84 -17.13
CA ALA A 15 0.99 9.34 -18.28
C ALA A 15 2.39 9.88 -17.91
N PRO A 16 2.54 10.76 -16.90
CA PRO A 16 3.85 11.30 -16.58
C PRO A 16 4.75 10.23 -15.94
N GLU A 17 4.20 9.27 -15.18
CA GLU A 17 4.97 8.15 -14.66
C GLU A 17 5.51 7.25 -15.78
N LEU A 18 4.73 6.99 -16.83
CA LEU A 18 5.18 6.24 -18.01
C LEU A 18 6.33 6.94 -18.73
N VAL A 19 6.26 8.27 -18.90
CA VAL A 19 7.36 9.03 -19.52
C VAL A 19 8.64 8.89 -18.70
N THR A 20 8.55 8.98 -17.36
CA THR A 20 9.72 8.81 -16.49
C THR A 20 10.28 7.40 -16.49
N GLU A 21 9.43 6.36 -16.51
CA GLU A 21 9.89 4.98 -16.50
C GLU A 21 10.59 4.63 -17.83
N ILE A 22 9.96 4.99 -18.96
CA ILE A 22 10.53 4.74 -20.30
C ILE A 22 11.79 5.59 -20.50
N GLY A 23 11.87 6.79 -19.94
CA GLY A 23 13.05 7.67 -20.09
C GLY A 23 14.35 7.12 -19.53
N THR A 24 14.30 6.09 -18.69
CA THR A 24 15.49 5.35 -18.23
C THR A 24 16.09 4.45 -19.31
N GLY A 25 15.38 4.18 -20.41
CA GLY A 25 15.87 3.34 -21.51
C GLY A 25 14.74 2.76 -22.37
N THR A 26 14.69 1.43 -22.47
CA THR A 26 13.62 0.70 -23.16
C THR A 26 12.80 -0.05 -22.13
N ALA A 27 11.48 0.05 -22.17
CA ALA A 27 10.61 -0.63 -21.21
C ALA A 27 9.66 -1.62 -21.89
N THR A 28 9.27 -2.68 -21.19
CA THR A 28 8.25 -3.64 -21.64
C THR A 28 6.91 -3.32 -20.99
N PHE A 29 5.81 -3.81 -21.56
CA PHE A 29 4.48 -3.59 -21.00
C PHE A 29 4.39 -4.01 -19.52
N ASN A 30 4.93 -5.17 -19.17
CA ASN A 30 4.89 -5.68 -17.79
C ASN A 30 5.63 -4.75 -16.82
N THR A 31 6.84 -4.29 -17.19
CA THR A 31 7.59 -3.34 -16.35
C THR A 31 6.82 -2.04 -16.12
N LEU A 32 6.05 -1.59 -17.12
CA LEU A 32 5.27 -0.36 -17.05
C LEU A 32 4.00 -0.53 -16.21
N VAL A 33 3.35 -1.69 -16.27
CA VAL A 33 2.22 -2.01 -15.39
C VAL A 33 2.63 -2.00 -13.92
N ASP A 34 3.80 -2.55 -13.61
CA ASP A 34 4.30 -2.59 -12.24
C ASP A 34 4.82 -1.23 -11.75
N ALA A 35 5.22 -0.35 -12.67
CA ALA A 35 5.75 0.97 -12.35
C ALA A 35 4.67 2.00 -12.02
N VAL A 36 3.45 1.84 -12.55
CA VAL A 36 2.46 2.91 -12.57
C VAL A 36 1.25 2.61 -11.70
N ALA A 37 0.67 3.66 -11.11
CA ALA A 37 -0.47 3.57 -10.20
C ALA A 37 -1.86 3.50 -10.87
N VAL A 38 -1.96 2.74 -11.96
CA VAL A 38 -3.19 2.57 -12.75
C VAL A 38 -3.38 1.12 -13.19
N SER A 39 -4.56 0.76 -13.70
CA SER A 39 -4.81 -0.59 -14.20
C SER A 39 -4.00 -0.88 -15.47
N SER A 40 -3.77 -2.16 -15.76
CA SER A 40 -3.12 -2.59 -17.00
C SER A 40 -3.84 -2.08 -18.26
N SER A 41 -5.19 -2.04 -18.24
CA SER A 41 -5.98 -1.46 -19.33
C SER A 41 -5.73 0.04 -19.50
N THR A 42 -5.58 0.79 -18.40
CA THR A 42 -5.21 2.20 -18.45
C THR A 42 -3.79 2.37 -18.98
N VAL A 43 -2.82 1.56 -18.53
CA VAL A 43 -1.45 1.59 -19.09
C VAL A 43 -1.48 1.35 -20.60
N SER A 44 -2.22 0.34 -21.06
CA SER A 44 -2.36 0.06 -22.50
C SER A 44 -2.95 1.26 -23.25
N SER A 45 -4.01 1.87 -22.70
CA SER A 45 -4.64 3.05 -23.31
C SER A 45 -3.67 4.22 -23.40
N ARG A 46 -2.88 4.49 -22.34
CA ARG A 46 -1.91 5.58 -22.32
C ARG A 46 -0.73 5.34 -23.23
N LEU A 47 -0.30 4.09 -23.40
CA LEU A 47 0.77 3.76 -24.33
C LEU A 47 0.31 3.92 -25.77
N SER A 48 -0.91 3.48 -26.11
CA SER A 48 -1.48 3.71 -27.44
C SER A 48 -1.62 5.21 -27.73
N GLU A 49 -2.20 5.96 -26.80
CA GLU A 49 -2.36 7.41 -26.90
C GLU A 49 -1.00 8.13 -27.01
N GLY A 50 -0.01 7.73 -26.22
CA GLY A 50 1.34 8.30 -26.29
C GLY A 50 2.07 7.98 -27.60
N VAL A 51 1.78 6.84 -28.23
CA VAL A 51 2.28 6.52 -29.58
C VAL A 51 1.60 7.38 -30.64
N GLU A 52 0.27 7.54 -30.58
CA GLU A 52 -0.49 8.42 -31.50
C GLU A 52 -0.02 9.88 -31.41
N ARG A 53 0.43 10.28 -30.23
CA ARG A 53 0.93 11.62 -29.90
C ARG A 53 2.43 11.80 -30.13
N ASP A 54 3.11 10.82 -30.71
CA ASP A 54 4.56 10.84 -30.99
C ASP A 54 5.42 11.09 -29.74
N ILE A 55 5.00 10.60 -28.58
CA ILE A 55 5.75 10.63 -27.31
C ILE A 55 6.54 9.33 -27.14
N PHE A 56 5.92 8.22 -27.55
CA PHE A 56 6.51 6.88 -27.50
C PHE A 56 6.61 6.28 -28.88
N THR A 57 7.62 5.44 -29.08
CA THR A 57 7.69 4.51 -30.20
C THR A 57 7.64 3.07 -29.70
N VAL A 58 7.08 2.18 -30.50
CA VAL A 58 6.99 0.75 -30.22
C VAL A 58 7.87 -0.02 -31.19
N SER A 59 8.80 -0.79 -30.63
CA SER A 59 9.56 -1.79 -31.36
C SER A 59 9.15 -3.20 -30.95
N HIS A 60 9.25 -4.14 -31.90
CA HIS A 60 9.03 -5.55 -31.64
C HIS A 60 10.37 -6.27 -31.68
N ARG A 61 10.78 -6.84 -30.54
CA ARG A 61 12.02 -7.62 -30.43
C ARG A 61 11.70 -9.11 -30.46
N PRO A 62 12.37 -9.92 -31.31
CA PRO A 62 12.26 -11.37 -31.24
C PRO A 62 12.80 -11.88 -29.90
N THR A 63 12.11 -12.84 -29.31
CA THR A 63 12.49 -13.55 -28.09
C THR A 63 12.37 -15.06 -28.30
N LYS A 64 12.83 -15.86 -27.34
CA LYS A 64 12.73 -17.33 -27.41
C LYS A 64 11.28 -17.84 -27.50
N HIS A 65 10.30 -17.06 -27.05
CA HIS A 65 8.90 -17.47 -26.94
C HIS A 65 7.95 -16.62 -27.81
N GLY A 66 8.48 -15.84 -28.76
CA GLY A 66 7.67 -14.99 -29.64
C GLY A 66 8.26 -13.59 -29.80
N THR A 67 7.42 -12.58 -29.96
CA THR A 67 7.83 -11.18 -30.04
C THR A 67 7.43 -10.41 -28.79
N GLU A 68 8.33 -9.58 -28.27
CA GLU A 68 8.08 -8.71 -27.13
C GLU A 68 7.99 -7.26 -27.60
N LYS A 69 6.94 -6.55 -27.16
CA LYS A 69 6.79 -5.11 -27.37
C LYS A 69 7.72 -4.35 -26.43
N ARG A 70 8.52 -3.45 -26.99
CA ARG A 70 9.35 -2.50 -26.25
C ARG A 70 8.97 -1.08 -26.61
N TYR A 71 8.87 -0.27 -25.57
CA TYR A 71 8.52 1.14 -25.65
C TYR A 71 9.79 1.96 -25.42
N GLU A 72 9.98 2.96 -26.26
CA GLU A 72 11.10 3.89 -26.18
C GLU A 72 10.57 5.32 -26.35
N LEU A 73 11.25 6.31 -25.76
CA LEU A 73 10.88 7.71 -25.95
C LEU A 73 11.27 8.17 -27.35
N THR A 74 10.39 8.93 -27.99
CA THR A 74 10.74 9.73 -29.18
C THR A 74 11.61 10.92 -28.78
N VAL A 75 12.00 11.75 -29.76
CA VAL A 75 12.69 13.02 -29.48
C VAL A 75 11.83 13.94 -28.59
N LEU A 76 10.53 14.00 -28.84
CA LEU A 76 9.59 14.77 -28.03
C LEU A 76 9.47 14.19 -26.63
N GLY A 77 9.27 12.86 -26.52
CA GLY A 77 9.20 12.17 -25.23
C GLY A 77 10.46 12.40 -24.38
N ARG A 78 11.64 12.34 -25.00
CA ARG A 78 12.92 12.57 -24.32
C ARG A 78 13.03 13.99 -23.78
N ARG A 79 12.60 14.99 -24.54
CA ARG A 79 12.60 16.38 -24.05
C ARG A 79 11.70 16.57 -22.81
N ILE A 80 10.55 15.89 -22.77
CA ILE A 80 9.66 15.90 -21.61
C ILE A 80 10.34 15.22 -20.42
N TYR A 81 11.01 14.09 -20.66
CA TYR A 81 11.78 13.39 -19.64
C TYR A 81 12.91 14.26 -19.07
N ASP A 82 13.66 14.96 -19.91
CA ASP A 82 14.75 15.83 -19.48
C ASP A 82 14.22 16.97 -18.57
N TRP A 83 13.02 17.51 -18.84
CA TRP A 83 12.36 18.47 -17.95
C TRP A 83 11.89 17.83 -16.63
N ALA A 84 11.41 16.59 -16.67
CA ALA A 84 11.04 15.84 -15.47
C ALA A 84 12.26 15.55 -14.58
N GLU A 85 13.42 15.31 -15.17
CA GLU A 85 14.70 15.14 -14.46
C GLU A 85 15.14 16.45 -13.80
N GLN A 86 15.09 17.57 -14.52
CA GLN A 86 15.46 18.90 -14.01
C GLN A 86 14.58 19.40 -12.86
N THR A 87 13.32 18.95 -12.80
CA THR A 87 12.34 19.40 -11.79
C THR A 87 12.23 18.48 -10.58
N GLU A 88 13.11 17.48 -10.47
CA GLU A 88 13.04 16.37 -9.50
C GLU A 88 11.73 15.57 -9.55
N PHE A 89 10.93 15.73 -10.62
CA PHE A 89 9.70 14.98 -10.80
C PHE A 89 9.98 13.48 -10.86
N GLU A 90 11.04 13.10 -11.58
CA GLU A 90 11.50 11.70 -11.66
C GLU A 90 11.79 11.10 -10.27
N ARG A 91 12.46 11.86 -9.39
CA ARG A 91 12.77 11.41 -8.02
C ARG A 91 11.48 11.17 -7.23
N LYS A 92 10.51 12.09 -7.33
CA LYS A 92 9.22 11.97 -6.65
C LYS A 92 8.40 10.77 -7.15
N VAL A 93 8.43 10.50 -8.46
CA VAL A 93 7.77 9.30 -9.02
C VAL A 93 8.37 8.03 -8.44
N ARG A 94 9.71 7.94 -8.36
CA ARG A 94 10.39 6.78 -7.77
C ARG A 94 10.09 6.61 -6.28
N GLU A 95 10.08 7.70 -5.52
CA GLU A 95 9.75 7.68 -4.10
C GLU A 95 8.32 7.19 -3.86
N LEU A 96 7.35 7.70 -4.64
CA LEU A 96 5.96 7.26 -4.56
C LEU A 96 5.83 5.76 -4.86
N ARG A 97 6.56 5.25 -5.86
CA ARG A 97 6.59 3.81 -6.17
C ARG A 97 7.11 3.00 -4.99
N ARG A 98 8.17 3.45 -4.33
CA ARG A 98 8.74 2.78 -3.16
C ARG A 98 7.72 2.72 -2.01
N LEU A 99 7.13 3.85 -1.65
CA LEU A 99 6.12 3.93 -0.59
C LEU A 99 4.91 3.02 -0.88
N ARG A 100 4.51 2.95 -2.14
CA ARG A 100 3.43 2.06 -2.57
C ARG A 100 3.77 0.59 -2.36
N HIS A 101 4.98 0.18 -2.73
CA HIS A 101 5.43 -1.20 -2.55
C HIS A 101 5.56 -1.57 -1.07
N GLU A 102 6.06 -0.65 -0.23
CA GLU A 102 6.12 -0.81 1.22
C GLU A 102 4.72 -0.97 1.83
N ARG A 103 3.75 -0.17 1.38
CA ARG A 103 2.34 -0.30 1.77
C ARG A 103 1.77 -1.65 1.36
N ASP A 104 1.97 -2.09 0.11
CA ASP A 104 1.43 -3.36 -0.38
C ASP A 104 2.00 -4.55 0.38
N THR A 105 3.30 -4.54 0.65
CA THR A 105 3.97 -5.54 1.49
C THR A 105 3.37 -5.58 2.89
N SER A 106 3.16 -4.40 3.50
CA SER A 106 2.57 -4.28 4.83
C SER A 106 1.13 -4.79 4.88
N PHE A 107 0.36 -4.55 3.81
CA PHE A 107 -1.00 -5.03 3.66
C PHE A 107 -1.07 -6.55 3.53
N GLU A 108 -0.22 -7.16 2.70
CA GLU A 108 -0.13 -8.62 2.58
C GLU A 108 0.22 -9.29 3.92
N GLN A 109 1.12 -8.69 4.70
CA GLN A 109 1.43 -9.16 6.04
C GLN A 109 0.22 -9.09 6.99
N LEU A 110 -0.58 -8.02 6.89
CA LEU A 110 -1.82 -7.87 7.67
C LEU A 110 -2.85 -8.94 7.29
N ILE A 111 -3.06 -9.18 5.99
CA ILE A 111 -3.96 -10.24 5.50
C ILE A 111 -3.47 -11.61 5.97
N GLY A 112 -2.16 -11.89 5.90
CA GLY A 112 -1.58 -13.14 6.39
C GLY A 112 -1.72 -13.35 7.90
N LYS A 113 -1.78 -12.28 8.71
CA LYS A 113 -2.11 -12.37 10.15
C LYS A 113 -3.60 -12.64 10.35
N LEU A 114 -4.47 -11.92 9.65
CA LEU A 114 -5.92 -12.09 9.73
C LEU A 114 -6.34 -13.53 9.36
N ASN A 115 -5.79 -14.08 8.28
CA ASN A 115 -6.08 -15.44 7.85
C ASN A 115 -5.68 -16.48 8.90
N ARG A 116 -4.53 -16.30 9.57
CA ARG A 116 -4.09 -17.16 10.68
C ARG A 116 -5.04 -17.08 11.87
N ASP A 117 -5.45 -15.88 12.27
CA ASP A 117 -6.41 -15.70 13.38
C ASP A 117 -7.77 -16.35 13.06
N MET A 118 -8.23 -16.24 11.80
CA MET A 118 -9.44 -16.91 11.34
C MET A 118 -9.32 -18.43 11.37
N GLU A 119 -8.17 -18.97 10.96
CA GLU A 119 -7.89 -20.41 10.98
C GLU A 119 -7.86 -20.95 12.42
N ILE A 120 -7.22 -20.24 13.36
CA ILE A 120 -7.23 -20.59 14.79
C ILE A 120 -8.65 -20.59 15.34
N ARG A 121 -9.45 -19.55 15.06
CA ARG A 121 -10.86 -19.51 15.50
C ARG A 121 -11.67 -20.66 14.93
N LYS A 122 -11.43 -21.05 13.68
CA LYS A 122 -12.06 -22.21 13.08
C LYS A 122 -11.64 -23.50 13.76
N MET A 123 -10.36 -23.71 14.03
CA MET A 123 -9.88 -24.90 14.75
C MET A 123 -10.46 -24.99 16.16
N VAL A 124 -10.60 -23.86 16.88
CA VAL A 124 -11.25 -23.82 18.20
C VAL A 124 -12.75 -24.13 18.10
N ALA A 125 -13.43 -23.68 17.04
CA ALA A 125 -14.85 -23.99 16.83
C ALA A 125 -15.11 -25.43 16.36
N ASP A 126 -14.22 -25.99 15.53
CA ASP A 126 -14.26 -27.38 15.05
C ASP A 126 -13.83 -28.37 16.14
N SER A 127 -13.05 -27.91 17.12
CA SER A 127 -12.87 -28.55 18.42
C SER A 127 -14.11 -28.29 19.28
N GLY A 128 -15.25 -28.90 18.93
CA GLY A 128 -16.46 -28.82 19.75
C GLY A 128 -16.18 -29.08 21.23
N PRO A 129 -17.05 -28.63 22.17
CA PRO A 129 -16.84 -28.88 23.59
C PRO A 129 -16.56 -30.37 23.77
N LEU A 130 -15.48 -30.70 24.48
CA LEU A 130 -15.19 -32.07 24.88
C LEU A 130 -16.32 -32.52 25.80
N GLU A 131 -17.45 -32.94 25.23
CA GLU A 131 -18.52 -33.62 25.93
C GLU A 131 -18.02 -35.02 26.25
N GLY A 132 -17.58 -35.20 27.50
CA GLY A 132 -17.64 -36.50 28.16
C GLY A 132 -16.39 -37.38 28.12
N GLU A 133 -15.22 -36.84 28.45
CA GLU A 133 -14.29 -37.69 29.22
C GLU A 133 -14.52 -37.43 30.70
N ASP A 134 -15.29 -38.32 31.33
CA ASP A 134 -15.36 -38.48 32.78
C ASP A 134 -13.96 -38.82 33.31
N VAL A 135 -13.13 -37.79 33.49
CA VAL A 135 -11.90 -37.92 34.26
C VAL A 135 -12.33 -38.08 35.71
N GLU A 136 -12.31 -39.32 36.21
CA GLU A 136 -12.46 -39.60 37.64
C GLU A 136 -11.33 -38.88 38.41
N LEU A 137 -11.63 -37.66 38.85
CA LEU A 137 -10.76 -36.90 39.74
C LEU A 137 -10.68 -37.65 41.08
N PRO A 138 -9.48 -37.98 41.58
CA PRO A 138 -9.34 -38.57 42.91
C PRO A 138 -9.89 -37.60 43.96
N LYS A 139 -10.71 -38.13 44.88
CA LYS A 139 -11.35 -37.38 45.97
C LYS A 139 -10.30 -36.59 46.76
N GLY A 140 -10.23 -35.28 46.52
CA GLY A 140 -9.39 -34.35 47.27
C GLY A 140 -8.78 -33.18 46.50
N ALA A 141 -8.83 -33.15 45.16
CA ALA A 141 -8.27 -32.03 44.41
C ALA A 141 -9.31 -30.92 44.17
N SER A 142 -9.46 -30.01 45.12
CA SER A 142 -10.11 -28.72 44.90
C SER A 142 -9.11 -27.79 44.20
N LEU A 143 -9.22 -27.65 42.89
CA LEU A 143 -8.52 -26.61 42.13
C LEU A 143 -9.47 -25.44 41.96
N VAL A 144 -9.65 -24.66 43.05
CA VAL A 144 -10.22 -23.32 42.95
C VAL A 144 -9.13 -22.45 42.33
N GLN A 145 -9.15 -22.30 41.01
CA GLN A 145 -8.53 -21.14 40.39
C GLN A 145 -9.48 -19.97 40.62
N ASN A 146 -9.15 -19.13 41.61
CA ASN A 146 -9.77 -17.81 41.72
C ASN A 146 -9.24 -16.97 40.54
N GLU A 147 -9.90 -17.09 39.38
CA GLU A 147 -9.81 -16.02 38.39
C GLU A 147 -10.36 -14.74 39.04
N PRO A 148 -9.63 -13.61 38.99
CA PRO A 148 -10.16 -12.35 39.49
C PRO A 148 -11.45 -12.03 38.72
N SER A 149 -12.51 -11.69 39.45
CA SER A 149 -13.81 -11.41 38.81
C SER A 149 -13.65 -10.31 37.77
N GLU A 150 -14.51 -10.33 36.76
CA GLU A 150 -14.55 -9.33 35.69
C GLU A 150 -14.61 -7.88 36.23
N GLU A 151 -15.10 -7.71 37.45
CA GLU A 151 -15.19 -6.45 38.18
C GLU A 151 -13.80 -5.97 38.67
N ALA A 152 -12.98 -6.87 39.22
CA ALA A 152 -11.60 -6.58 39.64
C ALA A 152 -10.69 -6.21 38.44
N LEU A 153 -10.93 -6.82 37.28
CA LEU A 153 -10.22 -6.46 36.03
C LEU A 153 -10.65 -5.09 35.49
N ARG A 154 -11.92 -4.71 35.68
CA ARG A 154 -12.41 -3.37 35.30
C ARG A 154 -11.84 -2.29 36.21
N GLU A 155 -11.81 -2.53 37.52
CA GLU A 155 -11.29 -1.60 38.51
C GLU A 155 -9.79 -1.33 38.30
N ALA A 156 -8.98 -2.38 38.12
CA ALA A 156 -7.56 -2.25 37.83
C ALA A 156 -7.26 -1.51 36.51
N LYS A 157 -8.16 -1.59 35.52
CA LYS A 157 -8.01 -0.83 34.27
C LYS A 157 -8.33 0.65 34.46
N LEU A 158 -9.27 0.97 35.34
CA LEU A 158 -9.73 2.32 35.62
C LEU A 158 -8.70 3.09 36.46
N GLU A 159 -8.14 2.44 37.48
CA GLU A 159 -7.05 2.98 38.31
C GLU A 159 -5.81 3.31 37.47
N ARG A 160 -5.47 2.43 36.51
CA ARG A 160 -4.35 2.66 35.58
C ARG A 160 -4.58 3.83 34.62
N MET A 161 -5.83 4.16 34.33
CA MET A 161 -6.17 5.34 33.51
C MET A 161 -6.07 6.62 34.35
N GLU A 162 -6.50 6.60 35.61
CA GLU A 162 -6.36 7.73 36.54
C GLU A 162 -4.89 8.05 36.86
N GLU A 163 -4.03 7.05 37.05
CA GLU A 163 -2.58 7.27 37.24
C GLU A 163 -1.90 7.91 36.01
N SER A 164 -2.50 7.75 34.82
CA SER A 164 -1.93 8.30 33.57
C SER A 164 -2.38 9.73 33.27
N LEU A 165 -3.24 10.33 34.10
CA LEU A 165 -3.69 11.70 33.94
C LEU A 165 -2.65 12.67 34.54
N GLU A 166 -2.03 13.48 33.67
CA GLU A 166 -1.23 14.61 34.13
C GLU A 166 -2.15 15.70 34.71
N PRO A 167 -1.78 16.34 35.83
CA PRO A 167 -2.55 17.45 36.38
C PRO A 167 -2.56 18.62 35.40
N ILE A 168 -3.76 19.02 34.97
CA ILE A 168 -3.94 20.25 34.20
C ILE A 168 -3.60 21.41 35.15
N ALA A 169 -2.51 22.12 34.85
CA ALA A 169 -2.24 23.41 35.47
C ALA A 169 -3.28 24.41 34.93
N ASP A 170 -4.18 24.86 35.79
CA ASP A 170 -4.92 26.10 35.55
C ASP A 170 -3.92 27.24 35.57
N ASP A 171 -3.44 27.64 34.38
CA ASP A 171 -2.69 28.88 34.25
C ASP A 171 -3.14 29.67 33.04
N GLN A 172 -3.46 30.93 33.33
CA GLN A 172 -3.68 32.07 32.44
C GLN A 172 -5.11 32.27 31.90
N ALA A 173 -5.98 32.70 32.82
CA ALA A 173 -6.94 33.75 32.50
C ALA A 173 -6.22 35.09 32.29
N GLU A 174 -6.64 35.78 31.23
CA GLU A 174 -6.53 37.24 30.98
C GLU A 174 -5.16 37.85 30.68
N GLY A 175 -4.95 38.13 29.39
CA GLY A 175 -3.99 39.10 28.88
C GLY A 175 -4.53 39.79 27.63
N SER A 176 -5.53 40.66 27.82
CA SER A 176 -6.06 41.57 26.80
C SER A 176 -4.93 42.42 26.22
N SER A 177 -4.75 42.37 24.90
CA SER A 177 -3.86 43.29 24.18
C SER A 177 -4.70 44.47 23.65
N GLU A 178 -4.51 45.65 24.23
CA GLU A 178 -4.73 46.95 23.56
C GLU A 178 -3.46 47.38 22.84
#